data_AF-G8RUJ3-F1
#
_entry.id   AF-G8RUJ3-F1
#
_cell.length_a   1.000
_cell.length_b   1.000
_cell.length_c   1.000
_cell.angle_alpha   90.00
_cell.angle_beta   90.00
_cell.angle_gamma   90.00
#
_symmetry.space_group_name_H-M   'P 1'
#
loop_
_entity.id
_entity.type
_entity.pdbx_description
1 polymer ?
#
loop_
_entity_poly.entity_id
_entity_poly.type
_entity_poly.pdbx_seq_one_letter_code
_entity_poly.pdbx_strand_id
1 'polypeptide(L)'
;MRSASEDRTAIARIRDAAIEQWGRHGFNVGLRSVAEAAGVSAALVIHHFGSKDGLRKACDDHIAEVVRESKTESMRTADPANWLAQVAEIEDYAPMMAYLVRSMQSGTDLAKSFWQRMIDNAEQYIEEGVAKGILKPSRDPKARARYLSMINGGGFLLYLQMHENPTDLRAVLRDYGEDMMLPALEMFTNGLMTDSTMYDAFLAQREKGIPFTSHEGGPDDSTVGTAG
;
A
#
# COMPACT_ATOMS: atom_id res chain seq x y z
N MET A 1 -4.09 -1.83 37.10
CA MET A 1 -4.33 -0.82 36.03
C MET A 1 -3.06 -0.08 35.58
N ARG A 2 -2.06 0.20 36.44
CA ARG A 2 -0.78 0.81 35.99
C ARG A 2 0.00 -0.04 34.98
N SER A 3 0.21 -1.33 35.25
CA SER A 3 0.97 -2.22 34.36
C SER A 3 0.39 -2.33 32.94
N ALA A 4 -0.91 -2.52 32.76
CA ALA A 4 -1.50 -2.61 31.41
C ALA A 4 -1.35 -1.34 30.56
N SER A 5 -1.32 -0.16 31.19
CA SER A 5 -1.10 1.13 30.49
C SER A 5 0.38 1.32 30.15
N GLU A 6 1.27 0.95 31.07
CA GLU A 6 2.72 0.95 30.87
C GLU A 6 3.11 -0.03 29.76
N ASP A 7 2.52 -1.23 29.73
CA ASP A 7 2.72 -2.26 28.72
C ASP A 7 2.28 -1.78 27.33
N ARG A 8 1.11 -1.13 27.21
CA ARG A 8 0.65 -0.55 25.95
C ARG A 8 1.62 0.52 25.44
N THR A 9 2.14 1.33 26.35
CA THR A 9 3.11 2.39 26.02
C THR A 9 4.45 1.78 25.58
N ALA A 10 4.89 0.70 26.24
CA ALA A 10 6.11 -0.02 25.86
C ALA A 10 5.97 -0.70 24.49
N ILE A 11 4.86 -1.38 24.22
CA ILE A 11 4.56 -2.00 22.93
C ILE A 11 4.61 -0.97 21.80
N ALA A 12 3.94 0.18 21.97
CA ALA A 12 3.95 1.26 20.99
C ALA A 12 5.36 1.79 20.75
N ARG A 13 6.11 2.12 21.82
CA ARG A 13 7.50 2.59 21.72
C ARG A 13 8.42 1.61 20.98
N ILE A 14 8.32 0.31 21.28
CA ILE A 14 9.15 -0.72 20.63
C ILE A 14 8.81 -0.80 19.14
N ARG A 15 7.52 -0.80 18.80
CA ARG A 15 7.05 -0.84 17.40
C ARG A 15 7.51 0.40 16.63
N ASP A 16 7.34 1.59 17.19
CA ASP A 16 7.68 2.84 16.51
C ASP A 16 9.19 2.95 16.28
N ALA A 17 9.99 2.55 17.28
CA ALA A 17 11.43 2.43 17.13
C ALA A 17 11.82 1.38 16.06
N ALA A 18 11.10 0.26 15.97
CA ALA A 18 11.34 -0.77 14.97
C ALA A 18 11.04 -0.26 13.55
N ILE A 19 9.93 0.46 13.36
CA ILE A 19 9.56 1.08 12.08
C ILE A 19 10.65 2.05 11.63
N GLU A 20 11.12 2.91 12.53
CA GLU A 20 12.18 3.87 12.23
C GLU A 20 13.51 3.18 11.90
N GLN A 21 13.96 2.26 12.75
CA GLN A 21 15.24 1.57 12.59
C GLN A 21 15.27 0.73 11.31
N TRP A 22 14.21 -0.05 11.05
CA TRP A 22 14.15 -0.88 9.85
C TRP A 22 13.87 -0.08 8.58
N GLY A 23 13.12 1.03 8.65
CA GLY A 23 12.94 1.93 7.52
C GLY A 23 14.27 2.55 7.07
N ARG A 24 15.04 3.10 8.02
CA ARG A 24 16.33 3.75 7.74
C ARG A 24 17.43 2.76 7.36
N HIS A 25 17.58 1.69 8.12
CA HIS A 25 18.77 0.83 8.06
C HIS A 25 18.49 -0.57 7.49
N GLY A 26 17.24 -0.87 7.14
CA GLY A 26 16.81 -2.16 6.61
C GLY A 26 16.65 -3.25 7.66
N PHE A 27 16.10 -4.38 7.24
CA PHE A 27 15.79 -5.50 8.14
C PHE A 27 17.00 -6.28 8.64
N ASN A 28 18.24 -5.92 8.30
CA ASN A 28 19.42 -6.55 8.90
C ASN A 28 19.64 -6.10 10.36
N VAL A 29 19.08 -4.95 10.75
CA VAL A 29 19.14 -4.46 12.14
C VAL A 29 18.49 -5.47 13.09
N GLY A 30 19.21 -5.82 14.16
CA GLY A 30 18.80 -6.79 15.17
C GLY A 30 17.91 -6.19 16.25
N LEU A 31 17.23 -7.05 17.02
CA LEU A 31 16.33 -6.63 18.11
C LEU A 31 17.03 -5.86 19.23
N ARG A 32 18.34 -6.02 19.40
CA ARG A 32 19.11 -5.25 20.41
C ARG A 32 19.15 -3.76 20.06
N SER A 33 19.46 -3.41 18.82
CA SER A 33 19.48 -2.02 18.35
C SER A 33 18.08 -1.39 18.40
N VAL A 34 17.04 -2.17 18.08
CA VAL A 34 15.64 -1.72 18.24
C VAL A 34 15.31 -1.47 19.70
N ALA A 35 15.70 -2.37 20.62
CA ALA A 35 15.47 -2.20 22.05
C ALA A 35 16.18 -0.99 22.63
N GLU A 36 17.44 -0.76 22.20
CA GLU A 36 18.23 0.41 22.56
C GLU A 36 17.56 1.70 22.09
N ALA A 37 17.15 1.78 20.82
CA ALA A 37 16.41 2.92 20.27
C ALA A 37 15.07 3.14 20.98
N ALA A 38 14.40 2.06 21.37
CA ALA A 38 13.16 2.12 22.13
C ALA A 38 13.36 2.45 23.61
N GLY A 39 14.60 2.46 24.14
CA GLY A 39 14.91 2.69 25.55
C GLY A 39 14.40 1.58 26.47
N VAL A 40 14.46 0.31 26.03
CA VAL A 40 14.04 -0.88 26.79
C VAL A 40 15.07 -2.01 26.70
N SER A 41 14.89 -3.08 27.47
CA SER A 41 15.73 -4.27 27.34
C SER A 41 15.33 -5.13 26.14
N ALA A 42 16.29 -5.81 25.51
CA ALA A 42 16.00 -6.78 24.45
C ALA A 42 15.10 -7.94 24.95
N ALA A 43 15.19 -8.29 26.23
CA ALA A 43 14.32 -9.27 26.85
C ALA A 43 12.84 -8.81 26.85
N LEU A 44 12.59 -7.52 27.08
CA LEU A 44 11.22 -6.96 27.03
C LEU A 44 10.64 -7.00 25.61
N VAL A 45 11.49 -6.77 24.59
CA VAL A 45 11.07 -6.91 23.18
C VAL A 45 10.65 -8.36 22.88
N ILE A 46 11.46 -9.34 23.28
CA ILE A 46 11.12 -10.76 23.11
C ILE A 46 9.87 -11.13 23.92
N HIS A 47 9.71 -10.58 25.12
CA HIS A 47 8.52 -10.82 25.94
C HIS A 47 7.23 -10.39 25.25
N HIS A 48 7.21 -9.21 24.62
CA HIS A 48 6.00 -8.69 23.96
C HIS A 48 5.76 -9.26 22.56
N PHE A 49 6.81 -9.50 21.78
CA PHE A 49 6.67 -9.81 20.35
C PHE A 49 7.10 -11.24 19.99
N GLY A 50 7.73 -11.97 20.93
CA GLY A 50 8.20 -13.34 20.77
C GLY A 50 9.45 -13.46 19.90
N SER A 51 9.44 -12.88 18.70
CA SER A 51 10.52 -12.97 17.71
C SER A 51 10.66 -11.69 16.90
N LYS A 52 11.71 -11.62 16.08
CA LYS A 52 11.90 -10.54 15.12
C LYS A 52 10.77 -10.51 14.09
N ASP A 53 10.34 -11.66 13.60
CA ASP A 53 9.23 -11.75 12.67
C ASP A 53 7.89 -11.39 13.34
N GLY A 54 7.72 -11.72 14.62
CA GLY A 54 6.56 -11.27 15.40
C GLY A 54 6.50 -9.74 15.53
N LEU A 55 7.65 -9.10 15.76
CA LEU A 55 7.74 -7.64 15.78
C LEU A 55 7.52 -7.03 14.38
N ARG A 56 8.08 -7.63 13.32
CA ARG A 56 7.81 -7.20 11.93
C ARG A 56 6.33 -7.27 11.59
N LYS A 57 5.67 -8.39 11.92
CA LYS A 57 4.23 -8.53 11.75
C LYS A 57 3.44 -7.45 12.51
N ALA A 58 3.84 -7.13 13.74
CA ALA A 58 3.20 -6.06 14.50
C ALA A 58 3.40 -4.67 13.87
N CYS A 59 4.55 -4.42 13.25
CA CYS A 59 4.80 -3.20 12.47
C CYS A 59 3.92 -3.16 11.22
N ASP A 60 3.90 -4.25 10.43
CA ASP A 60 3.08 -4.38 9.23
C ASP A 60 1.59 -4.18 9.53
N ASP A 61 1.09 -4.84 10.59
CA ASP A 61 -0.31 -4.74 11.03
C ASP A 61 -0.67 -3.31 11.45
N HIS A 62 0.24 -2.62 12.15
CA HIS A 62 0.02 -1.24 12.56
C HIS A 62 0.02 -0.28 11.38
N ILE A 63 0.99 -0.40 10.46
CA ILE A 63 1.06 0.47 9.28
C ILE A 63 -0.17 0.28 8.40
N ALA A 64 -0.60 -0.97 8.20
CA ALA A 64 -1.81 -1.26 7.45
C ALA A 64 -3.05 -0.59 8.05
N GLU A 65 -3.12 -0.53 9.38
CA GLU A 65 -4.21 0.11 10.09
C GLU A 65 -4.16 1.63 10.00
N VAL A 66 -2.99 2.26 10.21
CA VAL A 66 -2.85 3.71 10.10
C VAL A 66 -3.22 4.21 8.70
N VAL A 67 -2.80 3.50 7.64
CA VAL A 67 -3.18 3.88 6.28
C VAL A 67 -4.68 3.69 6.04
N ARG A 68 -5.26 2.59 6.55
CA ARG A 68 -6.70 2.34 6.44
C ARG A 68 -7.50 3.45 7.13
N GLU A 69 -7.14 3.81 8.37
CA GLU A 69 -7.82 4.85 9.15
C GLU A 69 -7.73 6.22 8.48
N SER A 70 -6.53 6.65 8.05
CA SER A 70 -6.34 7.92 7.35
C SER A 70 -7.15 7.98 6.04
N LYS A 71 -7.15 6.91 5.24
CA LYS A 71 -7.92 6.87 3.99
C LYS A 71 -9.42 6.80 4.22
N THR A 72 -9.88 6.02 5.19
CA THR A 72 -11.29 6.00 5.61
C THR A 72 -11.75 7.39 6.04
N GLU A 73 -10.97 8.13 6.82
CA GLU A 73 -11.36 9.46 7.27
C GLU A 73 -11.51 10.44 6.09
N SER A 74 -10.59 10.38 5.12
CA SER A 74 -10.72 11.13 3.86
C SER A 74 -11.98 10.77 3.06
N MET A 75 -12.46 9.53 3.19
CA MET A 75 -13.67 9.03 2.51
C MET A 75 -14.96 9.24 3.31
N ARG A 76 -14.87 9.77 4.54
CA ARG A 76 -16.03 10.14 5.36
C ARG A 76 -16.45 11.58 5.15
N THR A 77 -15.50 12.46 4.90
CA THR A 77 -15.73 13.89 4.70
C THR A 77 -15.18 14.34 3.35
N ALA A 78 -16.05 14.79 2.45
CA ALA A 78 -15.64 15.50 1.23
C ALA A 78 -15.31 16.97 1.55
N ASP A 79 -14.60 17.20 2.66
CA ASP A 79 -14.17 18.53 3.08
C ASP A 79 -12.79 18.85 2.47
N PRO A 80 -12.71 19.81 1.52
CA PRO A 80 -11.44 20.21 0.93
C PRO A 80 -10.40 20.66 1.97
N ALA A 81 -10.82 21.25 3.09
CA ALA A 81 -9.89 21.71 4.12
C ALA A 81 -9.16 20.53 4.78
N ASN A 82 -9.89 19.44 5.08
CA ASN A 82 -9.30 18.21 5.64
C ASN A 82 -8.35 17.54 4.64
N TRP A 83 -8.68 17.59 3.34
CA TRP A 83 -7.82 17.03 2.30
C TRP A 83 -6.52 17.84 2.16
N LEU A 84 -6.62 19.17 2.14
CA LEU A 84 -5.47 20.06 2.09
C LEU A 84 -4.57 19.91 3.33
N ALA A 85 -5.17 19.79 4.53
CA ALA A 85 -4.42 19.56 5.77
C ALA A 85 -3.63 18.25 5.73
N GLN A 86 -4.25 17.15 5.27
CA GLN A 86 -3.56 15.86 5.14
C GLN A 86 -2.40 15.90 4.14
N VAL A 87 -2.52 16.67 3.05
CA VAL A 87 -1.42 16.86 2.09
C VAL A 87 -0.32 17.74 2.69
N ALA A 88 -0.68 18.77 3.46
CA ALA A 88 0.31 19.59 4.17
C ALA A 88 1.15 18.79 5.18
N GLU A 89 0.58 17.73 5.77
CA GLU A 89 1.24 16.83 6.73
C GLU A 89 1.88 15.59 6.07
N ILE A 90 1.98 15.55 4.73
CA ILE A 90 2.41 14.33 4.00
C ILE A 90 3.80 13.85 4.42
N GLU A 91 4.69 14.76 4.81
CA GLU A 91 6.05 14.43 5.24
C GLU A 91 6.11 13.60 6.53
N ASP A 92 5.08 13.66 7.38
CA ASP A 92 5.04 12.91 8.62
C ASP A 92 4.83 11.41 8.40
N TYR A 93 4.41 11.02 7.20
CA TYR A 93 4.40 9.63 6.77
C TYR A 93 5.78 9.09 6.37
N ALA A 94 6.84 9.91 6.32
CA ALA A 94 8.17 9.50 5.85
C ALA A 94 8.74 8.25 6.56
N PRO A 95 8.70 8.11 7.90
CA PRO A 95 9.21 6.90 8.57
C PRO A 95 8.46 5.64 8.16
N MET A 96 7.15 5.75 8.01
CA MET A 96 6.28 4.65 7.58
C MET A 96 6.54 4.27 6.12
N MET A 97 6.71 5.27 5.24
CA MET A 97 7.02 5.05 3.83
C MET A 97 8.41 4.42 3.65
N ALA A 98 9.40 4.84 4.43
CA ALA A 98 10.72 4.20 4.44
C ALA A 98 10.59 2.71 4.79
N TYR A 99 9.81 2.36 5.82
CA TYR A 99 9.55 0.97 6.17
C TYR A 99 8.81 0.20 5.06
N LEU A 100 7.76 0.79 4.48
CA LEU A 100 6.98 0.20 3.39
C LEU A 100 7.87 -0.17 2.18
N VAL A 101 8.73 0.77 1.77
CA VAL A 101 9.70 0.56 0.68
C VAL A 101 10.61 -0.62 1.00
N ARG A 102 11.15 -0.70 2.23
CA ARG A 102 12.00 -1.82 2.66
C ARG A 102 11.23 -3.14 2.67
N SER A 103 9.98 -3.13 3.13
CA SER A 103 9.11 -4.31 3.13
C SER A 103 8.94 -4.84 1.71
N MET A 104 8.62 -3.96 0.75
CA MET A 104 8.47 -4.37 -0.64
C MET A 104 9.78 -4.92 -1.24
N GLN A 105 10.91 -4.25 -1.02
CA GLN A 105 12.23 -4.69 -1.51
C GLN A 105 12.64 -6.07 -0.97
N SER A 106 12.14 -6.47 0.21
CA SER A 106 12.48 -7.76 0.82
C SER A 106 11.91 -8.97 0.07
N GLY A 107 10.79 -8.81 -0.66
CA GLY A 107 10.15 -9.89 -1.44
C GLY A 107 9.64 -11.08 -0.62
N THR A 108 9.69 -11.02 0.72
CA THR A 108 9.32 -12.12 1.62
C THR A 108 7.81 -12.39 1.61
N ASP A 109 7.38 -13.60 2.00
CA ASP A 109 5.95 -13.92 2.08
C ASP A 109 5.22 -13.06 3.13
N LEU A 110 5.92 -12.66 4.19
CA LEU A 110 5.43 -11.67 5.15
C LEU A 110 5.13 -10.34 4.44
N ALA A 111 6.07 -9.82 3.64
CA ALA A 111 5.84 -8.61 2.85
C ALA A 111 4.68 -8.76 1.85
N LYS A 112 4.58 -9.89 1.15
CA LYS A 112 3.46 -10.15 0.22
C LYS A 112 2.11 -10.12 0.93
N SER A 113 2.01 -10.75 2.10
CA SER A 113 0.75 -10.77 2.86
C SER A 113 0.39 -9.38 3.40
N PHE A 114 1.38 -8.58 3.79
CA PHE A 114 1.18 -7.18 4.15
C PHE A 114 0.63 -6.34 2.99
N TRP A 115 1.21 -6.44 1.79
CA TRP A 115 0.70 -5.73 0.60
C TRP A 115 -0.69 -6.21 0.17
N GLN A 116 -0.97 -7.51 0.27
CA GLN A 116 -2.31 -8.03 -0.01
C GLN A 116 -3.33 -7.44 0.97
N ARG A 117 -3.00 -7.36 2.26
CA ARG A 117 -3.84 -6.72 3.27
C ARG A 117 -4.09 -5.24 2.96
N MET A 118 -3.08 -4.50 2.50
CA MET A 118 -3.24 -3.10 2.09
C MET A 118 -4.22 -2.95 0.93
N ILE A 119 -4.19 -3.86 -0.04
CA ILE A 119 -5.14 -3.89 -1.16
C ILE A 119 -6.56 -4.22 -0.66
N ASP A 120 -6.68 -5.19 0.24
CA ASP A 120 -7.97 -5.58 0.82
C ASP A 120 -8.57 -4.44 1.67
N ASN A 121 -7.74 -3.68 2.39
CA ASN A 121 -8.14 -2.47 3.09
C ASN A 121 -8.62 -1.38 2.11
N ALA A 122 -8.03 -1.30 0.92
CA ALA A 122 -8.42 -0.33 -0.10
C ALA A 122 -9.83 -0.55 -0.64
N GLU A 123 -10.23 -1.81 -0.79
CA GLU A 123 -11.62 -2.15 -1.13
C GLU A 123 -12.59 -1.54 -0.10
N GLN A 124 -12.31 -1.70 1.19
CA GLN A 124 -13.18 -1.23 2.28
C GLN A 124 -13.35 0.30 2.29
N TYR A 125 -12.25 1.07 2.29
CA TYR A 125 -12.38 2.54 2.37
C TYR A 125 -12.91 3.15 1.07
N ILE A 126 -12.69 2.52 -0.09
CA ILE A 126 -13.29 2.95 -1.36
C ILE A 126 -14.81 2.73 -1.32
N GLU A 127 -15.27 1.59 -0.79
CA GLU A 127 -16.70 1.32 -0.61
C GLU A 127 -17.36 2.28 0.38
N GLU A 128 -16.69 2.67 1.46
CA GLU A 128 -17.16 3.77 2.34
C GLU A 128 -17.35 5.07 1.55
N GLY A 129 -16.39 5.45 0.71
CA GLY A 129 -16.49 6.64 -0.13
C GLY A 129 -17.64 6.56 -1.15
N VAL A 130 -17.93 5.37 -1.68
CA VAL A 130 -19.10 5.14 -2.54
C VAL A 130 -20.40 5.30 -1.75
N ALA A 131 -20.50 4.69 -0.57
CA ALA A 131 -21.68 4.77 0.28
C ALA A 131 -21.98 6.21 0.74
N LYS A 132 -20.96 7.06 0.83
CA LYS A 132 -21.08 8.49 1.16
C LYS A 132 -21.28 9.39 -0.06
N GLY A 133 -21.31 8.83 -1.27
CA GLY A 133 -21.50 9.59 -2.51
C GLY A 133 -20.30 10.44 -2.93
N ILE A 134 -19.12 10.20 -2.34
CA ILE A 134 -17.86 10.87 -2.70
C ILE A 134 -17.28 10.24 -3.97
N LEU A 135 -17.36 8.91 -4.06
CA LEU A 135 -16.83 8.13 -5.18
C LEU A 135 -17.97 7.51 -6.01
N LYS A 136 -17.76 7.42 -7.32
CA LYS A 136 -18.68 6.69 -8.21
C LYS A 136 -18.71 5.19 -7.84
N PRO A 137 -19.84 4.49 -7.95
CA PRO A 137 -19.86 3.02 -7.82
C PRO A 137 -19.03 2.35 -8.93
N SER A 138 -18.64 1.09 -8.73
CA SER A 138 -17.91 0.27 -9.72
C SER A 138 -18.70 -0.98 -10.05
N ARG A 139 -18.58 -1.46 -11.30
CA ARG A 139 -19.07 -2.78 -11.71
C ARG A 139 -18.30 -3.93 -11.06
N ASP A 140 -17.05 -3.67 -10.68
CA ASP A 140 -16.16 -4.61 -9.98
C ASP A 140 -15.33 -3.81 -8.94
N PRO A 141 -15.85 -3.62 -7.71
CA PRO A 141 -15.19 -2.85 -6.65
C PRO A 141 -13.80 -3.41 -6.30
N LYS A 142 -13.70 -4.74 -6.18
CA LYS A 142 -12.47 -5.45 -5.87
C LYS A 142 -11.38 -5.25 -6.93
N ALA A 143 -11.71 -5.42 -8.21
CA ALA A 143 -10.76 -5.17 -9.27
C ALA A 143 -10.32 -3.71 -9.34
N ARG A 144 -11.25 -2.76 -9.10
CA ARG A 144 -10.92 -1.32 -9.05
C ARG A 144 -9.96 -1.00 -7.90
N ALA A 145 -10.20 -1.52 -6.70
CA ALA A 145 -9.34 -1.32 -5.54
C ALA A 145 -7.92 -1.88 -5.79
N ARG A 146 -7.82 -3.08 -6.36
CA ARG A 146 -6.55 -3.68 -6.78
C ARG A 146 -5.82 -2.81 -7.81
N TYR A 147 -6.50 -2.38 -8.86
CA TYR A 147 -5.93 -1.55 -9.91
C TYR A 147 -5.38 -0.22 -9.37
N LEU A 148 -6.18 0.51 -8.58
CA LEU A 148 -5.76 1.78 -7.97
C LEU A 148 -4.59 1.60 -7.00
N SER A 149 -4.59 0.54 -6.20
CA SER A 149 -3.50 0.23 -5.28
C SER A 149 -2.19 -0.03 -6.03
N MET A 150 -2.24 -0.74 -7.16
CA MET A 150 -1.07 -1.02 -7.99
C MET A 150 -0.52 0.22 -8.69
N ILE A 151 -1.39 1.07 -9.25
CA ILE A 151 -0.95 2.30 -9.91
C ILE A 151 -0.36 3.28 -8.90
N ASN A 152 -1.04 3.53 -7.78
CA ASN A 152 -0.56 4.51 -6.80
C ASN A 152 0.67 4.00 -6.05
N GLY A 153 0.65 2.75 -5.59
CA GLY A 153 1.79 2.16 -4.88
C GLY A 153 3.02 1.98 -5.78
N GLY A 154 2.83 1.43 -6.99
CA GLY A 154 3.91 1.26 -7.96
C GLY A 154 4.41 2.60 -8.50
N GLY A 155 3.52 3.54 -8.76
CA GLY A 155 3.84 4.90 -9.20
C GLY A 155 4.70 5.66 -8.19
N PHE A 156 4.33 5.61 -6.90
CA PHE A 156 5.16 6.21 -5.84
C PHE A 156 6.56 5.60 -5.77
N LEU A 157 6.70 4.28 -5.93
CA LEU A 157 8.01 3.64 -5.87
C LEU A 157 8.89 4.00 -7.06
N LEU A 158 8.30 4.10 -8.25
CA LEU A 158 9.01 4.59 -9.43
C LEU A 158 9.42 6.06 -9.23
N TYR A 159 8.52 6.89 -8.70
CA TYR A 159 8.80 8.29 -8.39
C TYR A 159 9.97 8.42 -7.40
N LEU A 160 9.93 7.68 -6.30
CA LEU A 160 11.01 7.60 -5.31
C LEU A 160 12.34 7.21 -5.97
N GLN A 161 12.34 6.21 -6.85
CA GLN A 161 13.56 5.74 -7.51
C GLN A 161 14.14 6.76 -8.50
N MET A 162 13.29 7.60 -9.10
CA MET A 162 13.68 8.63 -10.06
C MET A 162 13.97 9.99 -9.41
N HIS A 163 13.68 10.15 -8.12
CA HIS A 163 13.87 11.39 -7.37
C HIS A 163 15.35 11.78 -7.26
N GLU A 164 15.65 13.09 -7.26
CA GLU A 164 17.03 13.59 -7.14
C GLU A 164 17.72 13.15 -5.84
N ASN A 165 16.94 13.08 -4.75
CA ASN A 165 17.38 12.58 -3.46
C ASN A 165 16.48 11.45 -2.96
N PRO A 166 16.69 10.19 -3.39
CA PRO A 166 15.80 9.06 -3.07
C PRO A 166 15.92 8.59 -1.61
N THR A 167 16.86 9.12 -0.84
CA THR A 167 17.04 8.78 0.58
C THR A 167 16.33 9.74 1.52
N ASP A 168 16.01 10.95 1.07
CA ASP A 168 15.24 11.92 1.85
C ASP A 168 13.74 11.74 1.58
N LEU A 169 13.14 10.79 2.30
CA LEU A 169 11.72 10.47 2.15
C LEU A 169 10.79 11.64 2.46
N ARG A 170 11.22 12.63 3.26
CA ARG A 170 10.41 13.83 3.51
C ARG A 170 10.37 14.70 2.25
N ALA A 171 11.52 14.99 1.65
CA ALA A 171 11.59 15.70 0.39
C ALA A 171 10.82 14.97 -0.72
N VAL A 172 11.02 13.65 -0.87
CA VAL A 172 10.30 12.84 -1.87
C VAL A 172 8.79 12.94 -1.70
N LEU A 173 8.27 12.87 -0.46
CA LEU A 173 6.83 12.94 -0.22
C LEU A 173 6.25 14.33 -0.49
N ARG A 174 7.00 15.38 -0.15
CA ARG A 174 6.63 16.77 -0.49
C ARG A 174 6.51 16.93 -2.00
N ASP A 175 7.57 16.54 -2.72
CA ASP A 175 7.64 16.73 -4.17
C ASP A 175 6.61 15.83 -4.89
N TYR A 176 6.39 14.60 -4.40
CA TYR A 176 5.31 13.73 -4.88
C TYR A 176 3.92 14.36 -4.67
N GLY A 177 3.70 15.02 -3.53
CA GLY A 177 2.47 15.74 -3.24
C GLY A 177 2.21 16.88 -4.23
N GLU A 178 3.23 17.69 -4.52
CA GLU A 178 3.15 18.79 -5.47
C GLU A 178 2.96 18.30 -6.92
N ASP A 179 3.74 17.31 -7.34
CA ASP A 179 3.77 16.84 -8.73
C ASP A 179 2.55 16.00 -9.11
N MET A 180 2.08 15.15 -8.19
CA MET A 180 1.13 14.08 -8.55
C MET A 180 -0.31 14.39 -8.16
N MET A 181 -0.56 15.31 -7.23
CA MET A 181 -1.91 15.53 -6.69
C MET A 181 -2.89 16.08 -7.73
N LEU A 182 -2.53 17.17 -8.43
CA LEU A 182 -3.42 17.79 -9.41
C LEU A 182 -3.71 16.89 -10.63
N PRO A 183 -2.71 16.25 -11.28
CA PRO A 183 -2.98 15.32 -12.38
C PRO A 183 -3.83 14.13 -11.93
N ALA A 184 -3.62 13.61 -10.72
CA ALA A 184 -4.45 12.53 -10.18
C ALA A 184 -5.91 12.97 -9.99
N LEU A 185 -6.14 14.15 -9.41
CA LEU A 185 -7.49 14.71 -9.20
C LEU A 185 -8.21 14.99 -10.53
N GLU A 186 -7.52 15.55 -11.52
CA GLU A 186 -8.06 15.75 -12.87
C GLU A 186 -8.53 14.41 -13.46
N MET A 187 -7.65 13.41 -13.46
CA MET A 187 -7.95 12.07 -13.97
C MET A 187 -9.09 11.38 -13.23
N PHE A 188 -9.12 11.46 -11.89
CA PHE A 188 -10.17 10.82 -11.09
C PHE A 188 -11.53 11.52 -11.21
N THR A 189 -11.54 12.81 -11.52
CA THR A 189 -12.77 13.60 -11.68
C THR A 189 -13.33 13.47 -13.09
N ASN A 190 -12.46 13.70 -14.08
CA ASN A 190 -12.84 13.90 -15.49
C ASN A 190 -12.66 12.65 -16.34
N GLY A 191 -11.82 11.70 -15.92
CA GLY A 191 -11.37 10.59 -16.77
C GLY A 191 -10.33 11.04 -17.82
N LEU A 192 -9.91 10.10 -18.67
CA LEU A 192 -8.93 10.35 -19.74
C LEU A 192 -9.50 10.18 -21.15
N MET A 193 -10.31 9.13 -21.35
CA MET A 193 -10.91 8.82 -22.64
C MET A 193 -12.07 9.78 -22.91
N THR A 194 -12.27 10.15 -24.17
CA THR A 194 -13.37 11.04 -24.60
C THR A 194 -14.74 10.38 -24.50
N ASP A 195 -14.80 9.06 -24.56
CA ASP A 195 -16.02 8.25 -24.48
C ASP A 195 -15.71 6.81 -24.00
N SER A 196 -16.75 5.98 -23.88
CA SER A 196 -16.67 4.61 -23.38
C SER A 196 -16.35 3.56 -24.45
N THR A 197 -16.16 3.91 -25.72
CA THR A 197 -16.08 2.96 -26.85
C THR A 197 -15.08 1.83 -26.58
N MET A 198 -13.88 2.17 -26.09
CA MET A 198 -12.86 1.17 -25.76
C MET A 198 -13.24 0.33 -24.54
N TYR A 199 -13.80 0.94 -23.49
CA TYR A 199 -14.23 0.20 -22.30
C TYR A 199 -15.33 -0.83 -22.65
N ASP A 200 -16.33 -0.41 -23.43
CA ASP A 200 -17.47 -1.23 -23.81
C ASP A 200 -17.05 -2.41 -24.71
N ALA A 201 -16.08 -2.21 -25.61
CA ALA A 201 -15.52 -3.27 -26.45
C ALA A 201 -14.85 -4.39 -25.62
N PHE A 202 -14.01 -4.03 -24.64
CA PHE A 202 -13.35 -5.00 -23.75
C PHE A 202 -14.35 -5.65 -22.78
N LEU A 203 -15.32 -4.88 -22.29
CA LEU A 203 -16.38 -5.41 -21.45
C LEU A 203 -17.17 -6.51 -22.18
N ALA A 204 -17.58 -6.25 -23.42
CA ALA A 204 -18.30 -7.21 -24.25
C ALA A 204 -17.50 -8.49 -24.53
N GLN A 205 -16.17 -8.41 -24.70
CA GLN A 205 -15.33 -9.61 -24.82
C GLN A 205 -15.31 -10.43 -23.53
N ARG A 206 -15.14 -9.76 -22.37
CA ARG A 206 -15.11 -10.43 -21.08
C ARG A 206 -16.42 -11.10 -20.73
N GLU A 207 -17.55 -10.49 -21.07
CA GLU A 207 -18.89 -11.07 -20.87
C GLU A 207 -19.12 -12.31 -21.75
N LYS A 208 -18.46 -12.38 -22.91
CA LYS A 208 -18.45 -13.58 -23.77
C LYS A 208 -17.45 -14.65 -23.29
N GLY A 209 -16.69 -14.39 -22.22
CA GLY A 209 -15.65 -15.29 -21.73
C GLY A 209 -14.43 -15.38 -22.65
N ILE A 210 -14.25 -14.43 -23.57
CA ILE A 210 -13.12 -14.40 -24.51
C ILE A 210 -11.92 -13.78 -23.77
N PRO A 211 -10.75 -14.46 -23.71
CA PRO A 211 -9.54 -13.90 -23.13
C PRO A 211 -9.07 -12.66 -23.90
N PHE A 212 -8.58 -11.64 -23.19
CA PHE A 212 -8.02 -10.44 -23.81
C PHE A 212 -6.67 -10.68 -24.50
N THR A 213 -5.96 -11.72 -24.08
CA THR A 213 -4.66 -12.12 -24.63
C THR A 213 -4.78 -13.54 -25.16
N SER A 214 -4.33 -13.79 -26.39
CA SER A 214 -4.15 -15.15 -26.89
C SER A 214 -2.95 -15.80 -26.20
N HIS A 215 -3.13 -17.03 -25.73
CA HIS A 215 -2.00 -17.92 -25.47
C HIS A 215 -1.63 -18.60 -26.78
N GLU A 216 -0.71 -18.04 -27.55
CA GLU A 216 -0.03 -18.80 -28.61
C GLU A 216 1.09 -19.62 -27.97
N GLY A 217 0.80 -20.89 -27.66
CA GLY A 217 1.82 -21.84 -27.21
C GLY A 217 1.30 -23.06 -26.43
N GLY A 218 0.82 -24.08 -27.14
CA GLY A 218 0.67 -25.44 -26.60
C GLY A 218 -0.29 -26.34 -27.41
N PRO A 219 0.03 -27.64 -27.51
CA PRO A 219 0.88 -28.28 -28.52
C PRO A 219 0.15 -28.57 -29.85
N ASP A 220 0.95 -28.61 -30.90
CA ASP A 220 0.64 -28.97 -32.29
C ASP A 220 -0.19 -30.27 -32.39
N ASP A 221 -1.48 -30.14 -32.72
CA ASP A 221 -2.31 -31.24 -33.23
C ASP A 221 -1.98 -31.43 -34.71
N SER A 222 -0.75 -31.82 -35.01
CA SER A 222 -0.38 -32.32 -36.32
C SER A 222 -0.79 -33.79 -36.39
N THR A 223 -2.10 -34.02 -36.48
CA THR A 223 -2.67 -35.24 -37.06
C THR A 223 -2.33 -35.27 -38.54
N VAL A 224 -1.09 -35.68 -38.88
CA VAL A 224 -0.78 -36.16 -40.23
C VAL A 224 -0.94 -37.67 -40.20
N GLY A 225 -2.13 -38.11 -40.63
CA GLY A 225 -2.33 -39.47 -41.07
C GLY A 225 -1.46 -39.75 -42.30
N THR A 226 -0.71 -40.85 -42.24
CA THR A 226 -0.28 -41.56 -43.46
C THR A 226 -0.87 -42.95 -43.42
N ALA A 227 -1.68 -43.20 -44.44
CA ALA A 227 -2.34 -44.46 -44.76
C ALA A 227 -1.32 -45.61 -44.91
N GLY A 228 -1.74 -46.79 -44.47
CA GLY A 228 -1.30 -48.10 -44.92
C GLY A 228 -2.53 -48.91 -45.30
#